data_AF-A0A7G2CNV1-F1
#
_entry.id   AF-A0A7G2CNV1-F1
#
_cell.length_a   1.000
_cell.length_b   1.000
_cell.length_c   1.000
_cell.angle_alpha   90.00
_cell.angle_beta   90.00
_cell.angle_gamma   90.00
#
_symmetry.space_group_name_H-M   'P 1'
#
loop_
_entity.id
_entity.type
_entity.pdbx_description
1 polymer ?
#
loop_
_entity_poly.entity_id
_entity_poly.type
_entity_poly.pdbx_seq_one_letter_code
_entity_poly.pdbx_strand_id
1 'polypeptide(L)'
;MSNNKISLYERYIFSKDVSTFLGSLVRNSPEYRYYYLLNELNSRGLRLTGDAKEELSSYVKDRTRDTSDLIVLKQRLLQLEELRAKGASDEAELGTKLRDFDKQYLGTSFDYSRPAVARNPTGGEAVSEDDTYKSSLDEKLVTLKDIVADAEERLDVSGLRGVAVYAVDLRKALSRDVEFFERVLIRLPTVAHLGETLVELLVSYRERCSSLKYPREPTGLNRSLFEKMTLEQLGQLAKRVPTMMNDDKFVARWFSKLFHKEMELLGRREEVLRRSYEELHDMYRRMYEWSAAVGDRGEHRCLAAMFLQRMLVLDLEHHRTDPKTLVLYLENPVSSIWIYSEARQTWLDDNIVDSSYVWRDALGLQEVRLSETDIVTEYLTNVLSRTPSRIDVGPYVKYFDQKTLNAISYRVGLFAGLDVSPAASGLSAGELEHLQCAKRLTFARWCRRSFSPDESVELTLEVKNISQLSVRVFEIHTENYYRRFGEGDIVVGVCEGPCAEPDGGDDV
;
A
#
# COMPACT_ATOMS: atom_id res chain seq x y z
N MET A 1 -1.03 -11.38 11.73
CA MET A 1 -0.44 -11.96 12.97
C MET A 1 0.37 -10.88 13.67
N SER A 2 0.40 -10.81 14.99
CA SER A 2 1.23 -9.82 15.72
C SER A 2 2.71 -10.22 15.68
N ASN A 3 3.64 -9.24 15.68
CA ASN A 3 5.11 -9.47 15.64
C ASN A 3 5.60 -10.48 16.69
N ASN A 4 4.98 -10.51 17.88
CA ASN A 4 5.33 -11.48 18.93
C ASN A 4 4.99 -12.94 18.56
N LYS A 5 3.93 -13.17 17.77
CA LYS A 5 3.54 -14.53 17.36
C LYS A 5 4.50 -15.11 16.33
N ILE A 6 5.02 -14.27 15.43
CA ILE A 6 6.00 -14.66 14.40
C ILE A 6 7.33 -15.03 15.07
N SER A 7 7.81 -14.21 16.01
CA SER A 7 9.04 -14.46 16.78
C SER A 7 9.01 -15.78 17.57
N LEU A 8 7.86 -16.15 18.15
CA LEU A 8 7.74 -17.43 18.86
C LEU A 8 7.74 -18.64 17.92
N TYR A 9 7.18 -18.50 16.72
CA TYR A 9 7.11 -19.58 15.74
C TYR A 9 8.47 -19.89 15.13
N GLU A 10 9.23 -18.84 14.85
CA GLU A 10 10.64 -18.93 14.45
C GLU A 10 11.46 -19.63 15.52
N ARG A 11 11.36 -19.18 16.78
CA ARG A 11 12.07 -19.82 17.90
C ARG A 11 11.74 -21.30 18.07
N TYR A 12 10.50 -21.71 17.74
CA TYR A 12 10.10 -23.11 17.75
C TYR A 12 10.75 -23.89 16.59
N ILE A 13 10.62 -23.42 15.35
CA ILE A 13 11.17 -24.09 14.15
C ILE A 13 12.68 -24.27 14.26
N PHE A 14 13.39 -23.24 14.73
CA PHE A 14 14.85 -23.25 14.81
C PHE A 14 15.39 -23.88 16.11
N SER A 15 14.52 -24.41 16.97
CA SER A 15 14.97 -25.07 18.19
C SER A 15 15.62 -26.42 17.87
N LYS A 16 16.90 -26.57 18.20
CA LYS A 16 17.61 -27.87 18.12
C LYS A 16 17.06 -28.89 19.12
N ASP A 17 16.54 -28.40 20.25
CA ASP A 17 15.79 -29.18 21.23
C ASP A 17 14.49 -28.44 21.56
N VAL A 18 13.39 -29.00 21.06
CA VAL A 18 12.03 -28.49 21.27
C VAL A 18 11.65 -28.51 22.75
N SER A 19 12.22 -29.43 23.55
CA SER A 19 11.96 -29.52 24.98
C SER A 19 12.45 -28.28 25.73
N THR A 20 13.65 -27.80 25.37
CA THR A 20 14.22 -26.56 25.89
C THR A 20 13.40 -25.34 25.48
N PHE A 21 12.89 -25.30 24.24
CA PHE A 21 12.00 -24.23 23.78
C PHE A 21 10.67 -24.22 24.56
N LEU A 22 10.01 -25.37 24.70
CA LEU A 22 8.76 -25.51 25.44
C LEU A 22 8.95 -25.14 26.92
N GLY A 23 10.12 -25.46 27.50
CA GLY A 23 10.49 -25.05 28.86
C GLY A 23 10.67 -23.55 29.04
N SER A 24 10.92 -22.79 27.96
CA SER A 24 11.00 -21.32 27.99
C SER A 24 9.63 -20.63 27.98
N LEU A 25 8.56 -21.37 27.72
CA LEU A 25 7.18 -20.86 27.70
C LEU A 25 6.50 -21.10 29.05
N VAL A 26 5.59 -20.21 29.42
CA VAL A 26 4.77 -20.40 30.63
C VAL A 26 3.87 -21.61 30.45
N ARG A 27 4.00 -22.61 31.34
CA ARG A 27 3.21 -23.85 31.28
C ARG A 27 1.72 -23.53 31.27
N ASN A 28 0.97 -24.18 30.38
CA ASN A 28 -0.46 -23.98 30.13
C ASN A 28 -0.88 -22.62 29.52
N SER A 29 0.08 -21.77 29.13
CA SER A 29 -0.24 -20.60 28.29
C SER A 29 -0.78 -21.04 26.91
N PRO A 30 -1.60 -20.20 26.23
CA PRO A 30 -2.07 -20.49 24.87
C PRO A 30 -0.94 -20.83 23.90
N GLU A 31 0.20 -20.15 24.02
CA GLU A 31 1.39 -20.34 23.21
C GLU A 31 2.05 -21.69 23.53
N TYR A 32 2.21 -22.03 24.82
CA TYR A 32 2.72 -23.35 25.23
C TYR A 32 1.85 -24.48 24.69
N ARG A 33 0.52 -24.37 24.86
CA ARG A 33 -0.45 -25.38 24.38
C ARG A 33 -0.34 -25.57 22.87
N TYR A 34 -0.24 -24.48 22.11
CA TYR A 34 -0.10 -24.53 20.65
C TYR A 34 1.18 -25.26 20.21
N TYR A 35 2.35 -24.86 20.73
CA TYR A 35 3.63 -25.46 20.31
C TYR A 35 3.82 -26.88 20.83
N TYR A 36 3.27 -27.20 22.02
CA TYR A 36 3.25 -28.55 22.55
C TYR A 36 2.46 -29.49 21.63
N LEU A 37 1.23 -29.12 21.27
CA LEU A 37 0.41 -29.91 20.35
C LEU A 37 1.00 -29.98 18.94
N LEU A 38 1.60 -28.91 18.45
CA LEU A 38 2.29 -28.89 17.16
C LEU A 38 3.45 -29.90 17.13
N ASN A 39 4.25 -29.95 18.20
CA ASN A 39 5.35 -30.89 18.34
C ASN A 39 4.88 -32.35 18.43
N GLU A 40 3.86 -32.61 19.25
CA GLU A 40 3.30 -33.95 19.40
C GLU A 40 2.69 -34.46 18.08
N LEU A 41 1.96 -33.62 17.35
CA LEU A 41 1.42 -33.97 16.02
C LEU A 41 2.53 -34.14 14.96
N ASN A 42 3.60 -33.35 15.01
CA ASN A 42 4.75 -33.49 14.11
C ASN A 42 5.53 -34.80 14.34
N SER A 43 5.75 -35.15 15.60
CA SER A 43 6.60 -36.28 15.98
C SER A 43 5.86 -37.62 15.97
N ARG A 44 4.56 -37.63 16.33
CA ARG A 44 3.81 -38.87 16.55
C ARG A 44 2.55 -38.99 15.67
N GLY A 45 2.20 -37.95 14.92
CA GLY A 45 0.93 -37.91 14.18
C GLY A 45 -0.26 -38.08 15.12
N LEU A 46 -1.15 -39.03 14.81
CA LEU A 46 -2.33 -39.35 15.63
C LEU A 46 -2.04 -40.34 16.78
N ARG A 47 -0.81 -40.86 16.90
CA ARG A 47 -0.38 -41.77 17.99
C ARG A 47 0.06 -41.01 19.24
N LEU A 48 -0.78 -40.08 19.68
CA LEU A 48 -0.55 -39.21 20.82
C LEU A 48 -0.62 -39.97 22.15
N THR A 49 0.11 -39.50 23.17
CA THR A 49 0.00 -39.98 24.57
C THR A 49 -1.34 -39.58 25.20
N GLY A 50 -1.71 -40.17 26.34
CA GLY A 50 -2.97 -39.88 27.03
C GLY A 50 -3.17 -38.37 27.28
N ASP A 51 -2.18 -37.73 27.90
CA ASP A 51 -2.18 -36.30 28.18
C ASP A 51 -2.31 -35.44 26.90
N ALA A 52 -1.58 -35.78 25.83
CA ALA A 52 -1.64 -35.04 24.57
C ALA A 52 -2.99 -35.22 23.84
N LYS A 53 -3.65 -36.37 24.00
CA LYS A 53 -5.00 -36.61 23.44
C LYS A 53 -6.07 -35.79 24.15
N GLU A 54 -6.01 -35.72 25.48
CA GLU A 54 -6.92 -34.90 26.28
C GLU A 54 -6.74 -33.42 25.96
N GLU A 55 -5.48 -32.97 25.89
CA GLU A 55 -5.12 -31.61 25.57
C GLU A 55 -5.58 -31.20 24.16
N LEU A 56 -5.39 -32.06 23.15
CA LEU A 56 -5.87 -31.82 21.79
C LEU A 56 -7.40 -31.77 21.74
N SER A 57 -8.09 -32.65 22.47
CA SER A 57 -9.55 -32.68 22.51
C SER A 57 -10.14 -31.43 23.17
N SER A 58 -9.47 -30.91 24.20
CA SER A 58 -9.78 -29.63 24.83
C SER A 58 -9.55 -28.47 23.85
N TYR A 59 -8.38 -28.46 23.19
CA TYR A 59 -7.98 -27.42 22.24
C TYR A 59 -8.93 -27.27 21.05
N VAL A 60 -9.46 -28.39 20.52
CA VAL A 60 -10.43 -28.38 19.42
C VAL A 60 -11.82 -27.86 19.85
N LYS A 61 -12.19 -28.03 21.13
CA LYS A 61 -13.48 -27.59 21.69
C LYS A 61 -13.49 -26.11 22.05
N ASP A 62 -12.37 -25.57 22.54
CA ASP A 62 -12.19 -24.18 22.94
C ASP A 62 -12.04 -23.23 21.73
N ARG A 63 -13.06 -23.15 20.87
CA ARG A 63 -13.12 -22.37 19.61
C ARG A 63 -13.14 -20.83 19.79
N THR A 64 -12.38 -20.31 20.73
CA THR A 64 -12.19 -18.87 20.90
C THR A 64 -10.71 -18.55 20.68
N ARG A 65 -10.41 -17.94 19.52
CA ARG A 65 -9.20 -17.17 19.12
C ARG A 65 -8.51 -17.71 17.85
N ASP A 66 -8.25 -16.77 16.94
CA ASP A 66 -7.40 -16.68 15.73
C ASP A 66 -6.19 -17.62 15.51
N THR A 67 -5.87 -18.54 16.40
CA THR A 67 -4.71 -19.46 16.32
C THR A 67 -5.11 -20.94 16.28
N SER A 68 -6.41 -21.25 16.36
CA SER A 68 -6.93 -22.63 16.37
C SER A 68 -6.83 -23.37 15.04
N ASP A 69 -6.78 -22.66 13.91
CA ASP A 69 -7.09 -23.28 12.62
C ASP A 69 -5.98 -24.21 12.11
N LEU A 70 -4.70 -23.93 12.40
CA LEU A 70 -3.59 -24.74 11.89
C LEU A 70 -3.48 -26.11 12.57
N ILE A 71 -3.65 -26.18 13.90
CA ILE A 71 -3.61 -27.44 14.65
C ILE A 71 -4.82 -28.30 14.26
N VAL A 72 -6.00 -27.69 14.15
CA VAL A 72 -7.24 -28.37 13.73
C VAL A 72 -7.14 -28.85 12.28
N LEU A 73 -6.60 -28.01 11.38
CA LEU A 73 -6.35 -28.37 9.98
C LEU A 73 -5.40 -29.55 9.88
N LYS A 74 -4.27 -29.50 10.60
CA LYS A 74 -3.27 -30.57 10.61
C LYS A 74 -3.83 -31.87 11.15
N GLN A 75 -4.56 -31.83 12.27
CA GLN A 75 -5.23 -33.00 12.82
C GLN A 75 -6.18 -33.64 11.79
N ARG A 76 -6.97 -32.83 11.08
CA ARG A 76 -7.91 -33.34 10.06
C ARG A 76 -7.21 -33.92 8.85
N LEU A 77 -6.11 -33.31 8.39
CA LEU A 77 -5.30 -33.87 7.30
C LEU A 77 -4.73 -35.24 7.69
N LEU A 78 -4.19 -35.37 8.90
CA LEU A 78 -3.70 -36.65 9.41
C LEU A 78 -4.81 -37.71 9.53
N GLN A 79 -6.03 -37.30 9.91
CA GLN A 79 -7.20 -38.21 9.94
C GLN A 79 -7.57 -38.71 8.55
N LEU A 80 -7.55 -37.82 7.55
CA LEU A 80 -7.81 -38.18 6.15
C LEU A 80 -6.72 -39.11 5.60
N GLU A 81 -5.45 -38.86 5.91
CA GLU A 81 -4.34 -39.73 5.53
C GLU A 81 -4.46 -41.13 6.14
N GLU A 82 -4.80 -41.23 7.43
CA GLU A 82 -4.97 -42.53 8.10
C GLU A 82 -6.19 -43.29 7.55
N LEU A 83 -7.32 -42.62 7.33
CA LEU A 83 -8.50 -43.22 6.71
C LEU A 83 -8.23 -43.67 5.27
N ARG A 84 -7.47 -42.88 4.50
CA ARG A 84 -7.05 -43.26 3.14
C ARG A 84 -6.12 -44.47 3.15
N ALA A 85 -5.23 -44.58 4.14
CA ALA A 85 -4.33 -45.71 4.29
C ALA A 85 -5.06 -47.01 4.68
N LYS A 86 -6.23 -46.92 5.33
CA LYS A 86 -7.08 -48.08 5.72
C LYS A 86 -7.95 -48.63 4.58
N GLY A 87 -8.05 -47.92 3.45
CA GLY A 87 -8.73 -48.41 2.24
C GLY A 87 -10.24 -48.63 2.41
N ALA A 88 -10.77 -49.64 1.73
CA ALA A 88 -12.22 -49.86 1.54
C ALA A 88 -13.05 -50.08 2.82
N SER A 89 -12.42 -50.35 3.97
CA SER A 89 -13.12 -50.55 5.25
C SER A 89 -13.85 -49.29 5.73
N ASP A 90 -13.29 -48.11 5.45
CA ASP A 90 -13.73 -46.85 6.08
C ASP A 90 -14.14 -45.78 5.05
N GLU A 91 -14.50 -46.20 3.83
CA GLU A 91 -14.80 -45.29 2.71
C GLU A 91 -15.99 -44.35 3.00
N ALA A 92 -16.97 -44.82 3.77
CA ALA A 92 -18.10 -44.02 4.25
C ALA A 92 -17.67 -42.94 5.26
N GLU A 93 -16.72 -43.26 6.14
CA GLU A 93 -16.18 -42.32 7.12
C GLU A 93 -15.27 -41.29 6.44
N LEU A 94 -14.41 -41.72 5.52
CA LEU A 94 -13.58 -40.86 4.68
C LEU A 94 -14.43 -39.85 3.90
N GLY A 95 -15.49 -40.31 3.24
CA GLY A 95 -16.41 -39.43 2.51
C GLY A 95 -17.11 -38.41 3.41
N THR A 96 -17.41 -38.76 4.66
CA THR A 96 -17.99 -37.83 5.62
C THR A 96 -16.99 -36.78 6.09
N LYS A 97 -15.75 -37.19 6.42
CA LYS A 97 -14.68 -36.29 6.83
C LYS A 97 -14.25 -35.34 5.71
N LEU A 98 -14.25 -35.79 4.45
CA LEU A 98 -13.97 -34.95 3.29
C LEU A 98 -15.02 -33.86 3.10
N ARG A 99 -16.31 -34.18 3.27
CA ARG A 99 -17.39 -33.17 3.23
C ARG A 99 -17.26 -32.14 4.35
N ASP A 100 -16.94 -32.59 5.56
CA ASP A 100 -16.71 -31.69 6.70
C ASP A 100 -15.48 -30.78 6.50
N PHE A 101 -14.46 -31.29 5.81
CA PHE A 101 -13.27 -30.53 5.45
C PHE A 101 -13.58 -29.48 4.38
N ASP A 102 -14.26 -29.88 3.30
CA ASP A 102 -14.66 -29.01 2.19
C ASP A 102 -15.55 -27.85 2.68
N LYS A 103 -16.59 -28.17 3.45
CA LYS A 103 -17.50 -27.17 4.06
C LYS A 103 -16.77 -26.16 4.93
N GLN A 104 -15.67 -26.56 5.59
CA GLN A 104 -14.96 -25.71 6.52
C GLN A 104 -13.84 -24.88 5.88
N TYR A 105 -13.15 -25.40 4.86
CA TYR A 105 -11.93 -24.77 4.33
C TYR A 105 -11.98 -24.38 2.85
N LEU A 106 -12.72 -25.12 2.02
CA LEU A 106 -12.71 -24.90 0.56
C LEU A 106 -13.99 -24.19 0.09
N GLY A 107 -15.09 -24.35 0.81
CA GLY A 107 -16.37 -23.72 0.49
C GLY A 107 -16.90 -24.14 -0.89
N THR A 108 -16.45 -25.28 -1.42
CA THR A 108 -16.91 -25.75 -2.72
C THR A 108 -18.23 -26.48 -2.52
N SER A 109 -19.25 -26.14 -3.33
CA SER A 109 -20.45 -26.95 -3.44
C SER A 109 -20.42 -27.64 -4.79
N PHE A 110 -20.31 -28.96 -4.78
CA PHE A 110 -20.56 -29.77 -5.95
C PHE A 110 -22.07 -30.11 -6.01
N ASP A 111 -22.90 -29.07 -6.17
CA ASP A 111 -24.32 -29.23 -6.51
C ASP A 111 -24.47 -29.59 -7.99
N TYR A 112 -23.75 -30.62 -8.44
CA TYR A 112 -24.12 -31.30 -9.66
C TYR A 112 -25.30 -32.19 -9.32
N SER A 113 -26.49 -31.82 -9.82
CA SER A 113 -27.62 -32.73 -9.87
C SER A 113 -27.14 -34.02 -10.49
N ARG A 114 -27.15 -35.13 -9.74
CA ARG A 114 -26.85 -36.45 -10.32
C ARG A 114 -27.70 -36.60 -11.58
N PRO A 115 -27.12 -36.95 -12.73
CA PRO A 115 -27.90 -37.22 -13.94
C PRO A 115 -29.00 -38.20 -13.59
N ALA A 116 -30.21 -38.01 -14.14
CA ALA A 116 -31.39 -38.82 -13.80
C ALA A 116 -31.16 -40.34 -13.92
N VAL A 117 -30.18 -40.75 -14.72
CA VAL A 117 -29.75 -42.14 -14.93
C VAL A 117 -29.19 -42.81 -13.65
N ALA A 118 -28.63 -42.04 -12.72
CA ALA A 118 -28.05 -42.57 -11.47
C ALA A 118 -29.05 -42.63 -10.29
N ARG A 119 -30.35 -42.46 -10.55
CA ARG A 119 -31.42 -42.46 -9.52
C ARG A 119 -32.14 -43.80 -9.33
N ASN A 120 -31.62 -44.91 -9.83
CA ASN A 120 -32.15 -46.24 -9.53
C ASN A 120 -31.26 -46.99 -8.53
N PRO A 121 -31.63 -47.09 -7.24
CA PRO A 121 -30.91 -47.92 -6.27
C PRO A 121 -31.36 -49.39 -6.30
N THR A 122 -32.33 -49.75 -7.14
CA THR A 122 -32.92 -51.10 -7.15
C THR A 122 -33.45 -51.46 -8.53
N GLY A 123 -32.97 -52.57 -9.10
CA GLY A 123 -33.54 -53.21 -10.29
C GLY A 123 -32.71 -52.96 -11.54
N GLY A 124 -32.03 -54.02 -11.98
CA GLY A 124 -31.16 -53.97 -13.15
C GLY A 124 -31.92 -53.83 -14.46
N GLU A 125 -31.30 -53.11 -15.39
CA GLU A 125 -31.30 -53.41 -16.80
C GLU A 125 -29.96 -52.91 -17.35
N ALA A 126 -29.32 -53.75 -18.15
CA ALA A 126 -28.02 -53.48 -18.74
C ALA A 126 -28.12 -52.21 -19.60
N VAL A 127 -27.28 -51.22 -19.30
CA VAL A 127 -27.10 -50.06 -20.16
C VAL A 127 -26.47 -50.57 -21.45
N SER A 128 -27.25 -50.61 -22.54
CA SER A 128 -26.73 -50.85 -23.88
C SER A 128 -25.76 -49.73 -24.26
N GLU A 129 -24.63 -50.08 -24.87
CA GLU A 129 -23.54 -49.19 -25.31
C GLU A 129 -23.92 -48.14 -26.38
N ASP A 130 -25.20 -47.81 -26.59
CA ASP A 130 -25.66 -46.98 -27.71
C ASP A 130 -26.49 -45.74 -27.32
N ASP A 131 -26.51 -45.34 -26.05
CA ASP A 131 -27.08 -44.03 -25.65
C ASP A 131 -26.08 -42.89 -25.89
N THR A 132 -25.83 -42.60 -27.16
CA THR A 132 -25.31 -41.30 -27.57
C THR A 132 -26.39 -40.26 -27.27
N TYR A 133 -26.22 -39.50 -26.19
CA TYR A 133 -27.10 -38.37 -25.85
C TYR A 133 -27.28 -37.45 -27.07
N LYS A 134 -28.48 -37.44 -27.67
CA LYS A 134 -28.91 -36.39 -28.63
C LYS A 134 -29.22 -35.10 -27.88
N SER A 135 -28.24 -34.53 -27.17
CA SER A 135 -28.32 -33.14 -26.72
C SER A 135 -27.56 -32.25 -27.70
N SER A 136 -28.02 -32.18 -28.95
CA SER A 136 -27.60 -31.08 -29.83
C SER A 136 -28.48 -29.88 -29.50
N LEU A 137 -27.90 -28.83 -28.93
CA LEU A 137 -28.55 -27.53 -28.81
C LEU A 137 -28.92 -27.07 -30.22
N ASP A 138 -30.20 -26.80 -30.50
CA ASP A 138 -30.59 -26.17 -31.76
C ASP A 138 -30.22 -24.68 -31.67
N GLU A 139 -29.07 -24.33 -32.22
CA GLU A 139 -28.54 -22.96 -32.24
C GLU A 139 -29.51 -21.95 -32.90
N LYS A 140 -30.52 -22.42 -33.64
CA LYS A 140 -31.56 -21.56 -34.24
C LYS A 140 -32.63 -21.11 -33.25
N LEU A 141 -32.79 -21.79 -32.10
CA LEU A 141 -33.81 -21.48 -31.10
C LEU A 141 -33.33 -20.54 -30.00
N VAL A 142 -32.02 -20.36 -29.85
CA VAL A 142 -31.41 -19.49 -28.84
C VAL A 142 -30.41 -18.57 -29.54
N THR A 143 -30.88 -17.40 -29.98
CA THR A 143 -29.99 -16.41 -30.58
C THR A 143 -29.49 -15.40 -29.55
N LEU A 144 -28.31 -14.84 -29.77
CA LEU A 144 -27.78 -13.76 -28.93
C LEU A 144 -28.76 -12.58 -28.83
N LYS A 145 -29.47 -12.30 -29.93
CA LYS A 145 -30.44 -11.21 -30.00
C LYS A 145 -31.61 -11.45 -29.05
N ASP A 146 -32.09 -12.67 -28.93
CA ASP A 146 -33.20 -13.02 -28.03
C ASP A 146 -32.77 -12.94 -26.56
N ILE A 147 -31.55 -13.40 -26.25
CA ILE A 147 -30.96 -13.31 -24.90
C ILE A 147 -30.79 -11.84 -24.48
N VAL A 148 -30.30 -10.98 -25.38
CA VAL A 148 -30.13 -9.55 -25.10
C VAL A 148 -31.48 -8.85 -24.99
N ALA A 149 -32.45 -9.20 -25.85
CA ALA A 149 -33.79 -8.64 -25.77
C ALA A 149 -34.48 -8.97 -24.44
N ASP A 150 -34.38 -10.22 -23.96
CA ASP A 150 -34.90 -10.64 -22.64
C ASP A 150 -34.21 -9.86 -21.50
N ALA A 151 -32.89 -9.67 -21.57
CA ALA A 151 -32.15 -8.86 -20.60
C ALA A 151 -32.56 -7.38 -20.61
N GLU A 152 -32.77 -6.79 -21.78
CA GLU A 152 -33.26 -5.41 -21.95
C GLU A 152 -34.71 -5.22 -21.50
N GLU A 153 -35.55 -6.25 -21.63
CA GLU A 153 -36.94 -6.25 -21.16
C GLU A 153 -37.00 -6.38 -19.63
N ARG A 154 -36.21 -7.27 -19.05
CA ARG A 154 -36.10 -7.46 -17.60
C ARG A 154 -35.32 -6.36 -16.88
N LEU A 155 -34.63 -5.49 -17.63
CA LEU A 155 -33.71 -4.47 -17.12
C LEU A 155 -32.61 -5.08 -16.22
N ASP A 156 -32.17 -6.29 -16.54
CA ASP A 156 -31.14 -7.01 -15.80
C ASP A 156 -30.09 -7.61 -16.75
N VAL A 157 -28.82 -7.31 -16.47
CA VAL A 157 -27.65 -7.79 -17.21
C VAL A 157 -26.83 -8.83 -16.43
N SER A 158 -27.29 -9.26 -15.25
CA SER A 158 -26.58 -10.22 -14.40
C SER A 158 -26.30 -11.55 -15.12
N GLY A 159 -27.24 -12.00 -15.97
CA GLY A 159 -27.14 -13.20 -16.79
C GLY A 159 -26.25 -13.06 -18.03
N LEU A 160 -25.92 -11.83 -18.45
CA LEU A 160 -25.06 -11.60 -19.62
C LEU A 160 -23.58 -11.72 -19.24
N ARG A 161 -22.83 -12.51 -20.02
CA ARG A 161 -21.38 -12.70 -19.84
C ARG A 161 -20.61 -12.42 -21.12
N GLY A 162 -19.38 -11.90 -20.96
CA GLY A 162 -18.42 -11.74 -22.05
C GLY A 162 -18.96 -10.89 -23.20
N VAL A 163 -19.01 -11.47 -24.39
CA VAL A 163 -19.35 -10.77 -25.63
C VAL A 163 -20.81 -10.27 -25.64
N ALA A 164 -21.70 -10.93 -24.91
CA ALA A 164 -23.13 -10.63 -24.95
C ALA A 164 -23.48 -9.24 -24.39
N VAL A 165 -22.66 -8.69 -23.50
CA VAL A 165 -22.88 -7.35 -22.94
C VAL A 165 -22.67 -6.26 -24.00
N TYR A 166 -21.78 -6.49 -24.98
CA TYR A 166 -21.55 -5.53 -26.08
C TYR A 166 -22.73 -5.41 -27.04
N ALA A 167 -23.61 -6.41 -27.06
CA ALA A 167 -24.77 -6.41 -27.93
C ALA A 167 -25.95 -5.59 -27.37
N VAL A 168 -25.86 -5.12 -26.11
CA VAL A 168 -26.86 -4.22 -25.52
C VAL A 168 -26.74 -2.82 -26.13
N ASP A 169 -27.86 -2.26 -26.59
CA ASP A 169 -27.87 -0.89 -27.13
C ASP A 169 -27.84 0.13 -25.97
N LEU A 170 -26.70 0.80 -25.80
CA LEU A 170 -26.49 1.78 -24.73
C LEU A 170 -27.39 3.02 -24.86
N ARG A 171 -27.74 3.46 -26.07
CA ARG A 171 -28.66 4.60 -26.27
C ARG A 171 -30.06 4.21 -25.80
N LYS A 172 -30.50 3.01 -26.19
CA LYS A 172 -31.79 2.46 -25.78
C LYS A 172 -31.82 2.21 -24.27
N ALA A 173 -30.76 1.66 -23.69
CA ALA A 173 -30.62 1.43 -22.26
C ALA A 173 -30.77 2.76 -21.48
N LEU A 174 -30.00 3.78 -21.86
CA LEU A 174 -30.10 5.12 -21.25
C LEU A 174 -31.50 5.73 -21.42
N SER A 175 -32.12 5.51 -22.58
CA SER A 175 -33.45 6.03 -22.88
C SER A 175 -34.57 5.42 -22.02
N ARG A 176 -34.39 4.18 -21.55
CA ARG A 176 -35.35 3.44 -20.74
C ARG A 176 -35.15 3.69 -19.26
N ASP A 177 -33.97 3.35 -18.74
CA ASP A 177 -33.68 3.39 -17.32
C ASP A 177 -32.21 3.72 -17.07
N VAL A 178 -31.99 4.67 -16.15
CA VAL A 178 -30.66 5.20 -15.85
C VAL A 178 -29.83 4.19 -15.08
N GLU A 179 -30.44 3.43 -14.16
CA GLU A 179 -29.71 2.40 -13.40
C GLU A 179 -29.34 1.21 -14.28
N PHE A 180 -30.22 0.80 -15.19
CA PHE A 180 -29.93 -0.25 -16.17
C PHE A 180 -28.72 0.14 -17.02
N PHE A 181 -28.66 1.38 -17.51
CA PHE A 181 -27.49 1.89 -18.23
C PHE A 181 -26.20 1.81 -17.40
N GLU A 182 -26.23 2.20 -16.12
CA GLU A 182 -25.08 2.07 -15.21
C GLU A 182 -24.64 0.61 -15.05
N ARG A 183 -25.60 -0.31 -14.84
CA ARG A 183 -25.33 -1.75 -14.70
C ARG A 183 -24.66 -2.32 -15.96
N VAL A 184 -25.10 -1.90 -17.15
CA VAL A 184 -24.48 -2.32 -18.43
C VAL A 184 -23.03 -1.81 -18.50
N LEU A 185 -22.78 -0.53 -18.23
CA LEU A 185 -21.44 0.06 -18.26
C LEU A 185 -20.46 -0.58 -17.25
N ILE A 186 -20.95 -0.89 -16.05
CA ILE A 186 -20.16 -1.60 -15.02
C ILE A 186 -19.80 -3.02 -15.50
N ARG A 187 -20.67 -3.68 -16.27
CA ARG A 187 -20.44 -5.04 -16.74
C ARG A 187 -19.59 -5.14 -18.01
N LEU A 188 -19.55 -4.08 -18.83
CA LEU A 188 -18.71 -4.05 -20.04
C LEU A 188 -17.23 -4.26 -19.68
N PRO A 189 -16.52 -5.22 -20.29
CA PRO A 189 -15.09 -5.42 -20.02
C PRO A 189 -14.22 -4.21 -20.43
N THR A 190 -14.53 -3.58 -21.55
CA THR A 190 -13.89 -2.36 -22.03
C THR A 190 -14.91 -1.44 -22.69
N VAL A 191 -14.64 -0.13 -22.66
CA VAL A 191 -15.47 0.91 -23.32
C VAL A 191 -14.71 1.63 -24.43
N ALA A 192 -13.50 1.16 -24.77
CA ALA A 192 -12.65 1.79 -25.78
C ALA A 192 -13.30 1.82 -27.18
N HIS A 193 -14.03 0.76 -27.55
CA HIS A 193 -14.70 0.62 -28.85
C HIS A 193 -15.79 1.66 -29.10
N LEU A 194 -16.29 2.33 -28.06
CA LEU A 194 -17.36 3.33 -28.18
C LEU A 194 -16.84 4.71 -28.64
N GLY A 195 -15.53 4.97 -28.54
CA GLY A 195 -14.92 6.24 -28.97
C GLY A 195 -15.65 7.46 -28.40
N GLU A 196 -16.00 8.41 -29.27
CA GLU A 196 -16.74 9.64 -28.94
C GLU A 196 -18.19 9.37 -28.49
N THR A 197 -18.79 8.26 -28.94
CA THR A 197 -20.18 7.89 -28.60
C THR A 197 -20.33 7.72 -27.09
N LEU A 198 -19.31 7.21 -26.41
CA LEU A 198 -19.32 7.11 -24.95
C LEU A 198 -19.43 8.49 -24.30
N VAL A 199 -18.67 9.47 -24.78
CA VAL A 199 -18.66 10.82 -24.22
C VAL A 199 -20.02 11.49 -24.40
N GLU A 200 -20.65 11.34 -25.57
CA GLU A 200 -22.01 11.81 -25.84
C GLU A 200 -23.04 11.17 -24.90
N LEU A 201 -22.93 9.86 -24.69
CA LEU A 201 -23.80 9.11 -23.79
C LEU A 201 -23.64 9.57 -22.34
N LEU A 202 -22.42 9.84 -21.88
CA LEU A 202 -22.15 10.32 -20.53
C LEU A 202 -22.65 11.75 -20.30
N VAL A 203 -22.56 12.63 -21.30
CA VAL A 203 -23.17 13.97 -21.25
C VAL A 203 -24.69 13.85 -21.13
N SER A 204 -25.31 13.06 -22.01
CA SER A 204 -26.77 12.83 -22.01
C SER A 204 -27.25 12.18 -20.71
N TYR A 205 -26.46 11.26 -20.18
CA TYR A 205 -26.73 10.60 -18.90
C TYR A 205 -26.74 11.61 -17.75
N ARG A 206 -25.78 12.53 -17.70
CA ARG A 206 -25.73 13.56 -16.65
C ARG A 206 -26.92 14.52 -16.70
N GLU A 207 -27.31 14.95 -17.89
CA GLU A 207 -28.52 15.76 -18.09
C GLU A 207 -29.76 15.02 -17.61
N ARG A 208 -29.86 13.74 -17.96
CA ARG A 208 -30.98 12.89 -17.57
C ARG A 208 -31.05 12.70 -16.05
N CYS A 209 -29.93 12.38 -15.39
CA CYS A 209 -29.85 12.29 -13.92
C CYS A 209 -30.30 13.58 -13.21
N SER A 210 -30.01 14.74 -13.80
CA SER A 210 -30.39 16.05 -13.27
C SER A 210 -31.88 16.36 -13.50
N SER A 211 -32.46 15.83 -14.58
CA SER A 211 -33.87 16.00 -14.94
C SER A 211 -34.85 15.06 -14.20
N LEU A 212 -34.34 14.09 -13.46
CA LEU A 212 -35.18 13.16 -12.70
C LEU A 212 -35.95 13.89 -11.58
N LYS A 213 -37.15 13.39 -11.28
CA LYS A 213 -38.01 13.89 -10.19
C LYS A 213 -37.26 14.02 -8.86
N TYR A 214 -36.35 13.09 -8.61
CA TYR A 214 -35.36 13.17 -7.54
C TYR A 214 -33.99 13.19 -8.21
N PRO A 215 -33.34 14.37 -8.31
CA PRO A 215 -32.03 14.49 -8.90
C PRO A 215 -31.07 13.55 -8.18
N ARG A 216 -30.35 12.75 -8.98
CA ARG A 216 -29.44 11.75 -8.45
C ARG A 216 -28.03 12.18 -8.80
N GLU A 217 -27.16 12.20 -7.79
CA GLU A 217 -25.74 12.25 -8.09
C GLU A 217 -25.35 10.95 -8.80
N PRO A 218 -24.56 11.03 -9.88
CA PRO A 218 -24.11 9.86 -10.62
C PRO A 218 -23.07 9.09 -9.81
N THR A 219 -23.50 8.40 -8.76
CA THR A 219 -22.62 7.73 -7.79
C THR A 219 -22.12 6.37 -8.29
N GLY A 220 -22.80 5.75 -9.26
CA GLY A 220 -22.50 4.41 -9.77
C GLY A 220 -21.36 4.30 -10.80
N LEU A 221 -20.97 5.41 -11.44
CA LEU A 221 -20.01 5.38 -12.56
C LEU A 221 -18.54 5.59 -12.14
N ASN A 222 -18.26 6.06 -10.93
CA ASN A 222 -17.07 6.91 -10.74
C ASN A 222 -15.71 6.23 -10.63
N ARG A 223 -15.57 4.91 -10.47
CA ARG A 223 -14.21 4.29 -10.45
C ARG A 223 -14.03 3.25 -11.54
N SER A 224 -14.93 2.28 -11.60
CA SER A 224 -14.86 1.17 -12.56
C SER A 224 -15.01 1.63 -14.02
N LEU A 225 -15.75 2.71 -14.30
CA LEU A 225 -15.86 3.23 -15.68
C LEU A 225 -14.58 3.95 -16.11
N PHE A 226 -14.09 4.89 -15.31
CA PHE A 226 -12.85 5.63 -15.62
C PHE A 226 -11.66 4.69 -15.74
N GLU A 227 -11.69 3.55 -15.05
CA GLU A 227 -10.71 2.49 -15.22
C GLU A 227 -10.61 1.95 -16.65
N LYS A 228 -11.76 1.79 -17.30
CA LYS A 228 -11.93 1.20 -18.64
C LYS A 228 -11.80 2.20 -19.78
N MET A 229 -11.96 3.50 -19.50
CA MET A 229 -11.83 4.55 -20.52
C MET A 229 -10.39 4.71 -21.03
N THR A 230 -10.23 5.13 -22.28
CA THR A 230 -8.93 5.51 -22.84
C THR A 230 -8.53 6.92 -22.41
N LEU A 231 -7.24 7.27 -22.54
CA LEU A 231 -6.76 8.64 -22.27
C LEU A 231 -7.46 9.68 -23.14
N GLU A 232 -7.70 9.34 -24.41
CA GLU A 232 -8.42 10.22 -25.34
C GLU A 232 -9.87 10.46 -24.89
N GLN A 233 -10.58 9.39 -24.48
CA GLN A 233 -11.94 9.51 -23.98
C GLN A 233 -12.03 10.35 -22.70
N LEU A 234 -11.07 10.21 -21.77
CA LEU A 234 -11.00 11.06 -20.58
C LEU A 234 -10.76 12.53 -20.94
N GLY A 235 -9.84 12.79 -21.87
CA GLY A 235 -9.57 14.15 -22.37
C GLY A 235 -10.76 14.79 -23.07
N GLN A 236 -11.49 14.03 -23.89
CA GLN A 236 -12.71 14.51 -24.54
C GLN A 236 -13.83 14.79 -23.52
N LEU A 237 -13.99 13.90 -22.52
CA LEU A 237 -14.98 14.09 -21.47
C LEU A 237 -14.72 15.35 -20.66
N ALA A 238 -13.48 15.62 -20.27
CA ALA A 238 -13.13 16.84 -19.54
C ALA A 238 -13.34 18.11 -20.37
N LYS A 239 -13.10 18.07 -21.68
CA LYS A 239 -13.39 19.21 -22.58
C LYS A 239 -14.88 19.50 -22.68
N ARG A 240 -15.71 18.46 -22.84
CA ARG A 240 -17.18 18.62 -22.95
C ARG A 240 -17.85 18.88 -21.62
N VAL A 241 -17.26 18.39 -20.52
CA VAL A 241 -17.79 18.51 -19.17
C VAL A 241 -16.68 19.01 -18.22
N PRO A 242 -16.34 20.32 -18.24
CA PRO A 242 -15.23 20.85 -17.44
C PRO A 242 -15.36 20.60 -15.94
N THR A 243 -16.59 20.50 -15.41
CA THR A 243 -16.83 20.20 -14.00
C THR A 243 -16.37 18.80 -13.57
N MET A 244 -16.05 17.89 -14.51
CA MET A 244 -15.45 16.59 -14.18
C MET A 244 -14.08 16.73 -13.54
N MET A 245 -13.39 17.85 -13.79
CA MET A 245 -12.13 18.19 -13.13
C MET A 245 -12.29 18.46 -11.63
N ASN A 246 -13.51 18.46 -11.08
CA ASN A 246 -13.78 18.55 -9.65
C ASN A 246 -13.98 17.19 -8.98
N ASP A 247 -13.99 16.07 -9.73
CA ASP A 247 -14.13 14.72 -9.18
C ASP A 247 -12.75 14.09 -8.97
N ASP A 248 -12.37 13.88 -7.70
CA ASP A 248 -11.08 13.29 -7.32
C ASP A 248 -10.84 11.92 -7.95
N LYS A 249 -11.90 11.10 -8.12
CA LYS A 249 -11.76 9.75 -8.71
C LYS A 249 -11.46 9.85 -10.21
N PHE A 250 -12.09 10.81 -10.89
CA PHE A 250 -11.80 11.12 -12.29
C PHE A 250 -10.36 11.61 -12.45
N VAL A 251 -9.96 12.60 -11.64
CA VAL A 251 -8.61 13.17 -11.66
C VAL A 251 -7.55 12.13 -11.34
N ALA A 252 -7.71 11.36 -10.26
CA ALA A 252 -6.80 10.28 -9.87
C ALA A 252 -6.61 9.27 -10.99
N ARG A 253 -7.71 8.88 -11.65
CA ARG A 253 -7.64 7.89 -12.70
C ARG A 253 -7.03 8.43 -13.99
N TRP A 254 -7.32 9.68 -14.33
CA TRP A 254 -6.67 10.34 -15.47
C TRP A 254 -5.17 10.48 -15.21
N PHE A 255 -4.78 10.99 -14.04
CA PHE A 255 -3.39 11.10 -13.62
C PHE A 255 -2.67 9.75 -13.75
N SER A 256 -3.24 8.69 -13.17
CA SER A 256 -2.64 7.35 -13.18
C SER A 256 -2.45 6.78 -14.58
N LYS A 257 -3.35 7.09 -15.53
CA LYS A 257 -3.20 6.67 -16.92
C LYS A 257 -2.18 7.52 -17.67
N LEU A 258 -2.15 8.83 -17.42
CA LEU A 258 -1.26 9.76 -18.09
C LEU A 258 0.20 9.48 -17.73
N PHE A 259 0.44 9.22 -16.44
CA PHE A 259 1.76 8.94 -15.88
C PHE A 259 1.97 7.45 -15.57
N HIS A 260 1.32 6.55 -16.32
CA HIS A 260 1.32 5.11 -15.98
C HIS A 260 2.73 4.52 -15.81
N LYS A 261 3.67 4.89 -16.70
CA LYS A 261 5.05 4.40 -16.64
C LYS A 261 5.79 4.93 -15.42
N GLU A 262 5.60 6.21 -15.13
CA GLU A 262 6.20 6.87 -13.97
C GLU A 262 5.61 6.31 -12.66
N MET A 263 4.31 6.03 -12.62
CA MET A 263 3.67 5.41 -11.46
C MET A 263 4.16 3.97 -11.24
N GLU A 264 4.36 3.22 -12.32
CA GLU A 264 4.97 1.89 -12.23
C GLU A 264 6.42 1.97 -11.70
N LEU A 265 7.21 2.93 -12.19
CA LEU A 265 8.56 3.19 -11.70
C LEU A 265 8.56 3.52 -10.20
N LEU A 266 7.68 4.42 -9.75
CA LEU A 266 7.56 4.82 -8.34
C LEU A 266 7.17 3.65 -7.42
N GLY A 267 6.48 2.64 -7.94
CA GLY A 267 6.20 1.39 -7.22
C GLY A 267 7.44 0.51 -7.02
N ARG A 268 8.49 0.69 -7.83
CA ARG A 268 9.71 -0.13 -7.85
C ARG A 268 10.89 0.61 -7.23
N ARG A 269 10.95 0.60 -5.89
CA ARG A 269 11.94 1.38 -5.11
C ARG A 269 13.39 1.24 -5.58
N GLU A 270 13.83 0.04 -5.93
CA GLU A 270 15.20 -0.16 -6.41
C GLU A 270 15.48 0.50 -7.76
N GLU A 271 14.49 0.53 -8.66
CA GLU A 271 14.63 1.18 -9.95
C GLU A 271 14.70 2.70 -9.80
N VAL A 272 13.90 3.27 -8.90
CA VAL A 272 13.96 4.71 -8.55
C VAL A 272 15.36 5.10 -8.09
N LEU A 273 15.98 4.30 -7.20
CA LEU A 273 17.33 4.57 -6.66
C LEU A 273 18.44 4.50 -7.73
N ARG A 274 18.18 3.92 -8.90
CA ARG A 274 19.13 3.84 -10.01
C ARG A 274 18.98 5.01 -11.01
N ARG A 275 17.92 5.81 -10.91
CA ARG A 275 17.67 6.94 -11.81
C ARG A 275 18.54 8.14 -11.46
N SER A 276 18.82 8.98 -12.46
CA SER A 276 19.54 10.22 -12.21
C SER A 276 18.63 11.26 -11.53
N TYR A 277 19.27 12.25 -10.90
CA TYR A 277 18.57 13.41 -10.36
C TYR A 277 17.74 14.10 -11.44
N GLU A 278 18.31 14.33 -12.63
CA GLU A 278 17.65 15.04 -13.72
C GLU A 278 16.39 14.31 -14.20
N GLU A 279 16.44 12.99 -14.32
CA GLU A 279 15.29 12.16 -14.73
C GLU A 279 14.15 12.24 -13.71
N LEU A 280 14.46 12.06 -12.42
CA LEU A 280 13.47 12.08 -11.35
C LEU A 280 12.90 13.48 -11.14
N HIS A 281 13.75 14.51 -11.18
CA HIS A 281 13.31 15.89 -11.03
C HIS A 281 12.43 16.32 -12.20
N ASP A 282 12.77 15.97 -13.44
CA ASP A 282 11.92 16.28 -14.60
C ASP A 282 10.57 15.55 -14.52
N MET A 283 10.57 14.29 -14.10
CA MET A 283 9.36 13.52 -13.84
C MET A 283 8.44 14.21 -12.82
N TYR A 284 8.95 14.52 -11.62
CA TYR A 284 8.13 15.17 -10.59
C TYR A 284 7.65 16.55 -11.02
N ARG A 285 8.46 17.30 -11.79
CA ARG A 285 8.05 18.58 -12.35
C ARG A 285 6.86 18.45 -13.30
N ARG A 286 6.88 17.49 -14.24
CA ARG A 286 5.75 17.26 -15.16
C ARG A 286 4.47 16.85 -14.40
N MET A 287 4.60 16.03 -13.36
CA MET A 287 3.49 15.62 -12.50
C MET A 287 2.92 16.80 -11.72
N TYR A 288 3.79 17.66 -11.17
CA TYR A 288 3.40 18.89 -10.51
C TYR A 288 2.68 19.85 -11.46
N GLU A 289 3.27 20.16 -12.62
CA GLU A 289 2.69 21.08 -13.61
C GLU A 289 1.30 20.64 -14.06
N TRP A 290 1.12 19.34 -14.31
CA TRP A 290 -0.19 18.80 -14.63
C TRP A 290 -1.16 18.96 -13.46
N SER A 291 -0.76 18.56 -12.24
CA SER A 291 -1.62 18.62 -11.06
C SER A 291 -2.03 20.05 -10.70
N ALA A 292 -1.11 21.01 -10.87
CA ALA A 292 -1.37 22.43 -10.67
C ALA A 292 -2.35 23.01 -11.71
N ALA A 293 -2.39 22.45 -12.93
CA ALA A 293 -3.30 22.89 -13.99
C ALA A 293 -4.73 22.33 -13.87
N VAL A 294 -4.95 21.29 -13.06
CA VAL A 294 -6.25 20.60 -12.93
C VAL A 294 -7.31 21.47 -12.24
N GLY A 295 -6.91 22.35 -11.33
CA GLY A 295 -7.79 23.35 -10.73
C GLY A 295 -7.43 23.75 -9.29
N ASP A 296 -8.11 24.80 -8.81
CA ASP A 296 -7.82 25.47 -7.54
C ASP A 296 -8.49 24.86 -6.29
N ARG A 297 -9.07 23.66 -6.41
CA ARG A 297 -9.74 23.00 -5.28
C ARG A 297 -8.70 22.51 -4.25
N GLY A 298 -9.02 22.60 -2.96
CA GLY A 298 -8.09 22.22 -1.87
C GLY A 298 -7.52 20.81 -2.03
N GLU A 299 -8.35 19.83 -2.42
CA GLU A 299 -7.94 18.45 -2.69
C GLU A 299 -6.88 18.36 -3.81
N HIS A 300 -7.05 19.08 -4.93
CA HIS A 300 -6.09 19.08 -6.04
C HIS A 300 -4.81 19.86 -5.73
N ARG A 301 -4.91 20.92 -4.92
CA ARG A 301 -3.74 21.64 -4.40
C ARG A 301 -2.86 20.71 -3.57
N CYS A 302 -3.47 19.84 -2.74
CA CYS A 302 -2.73 18.83 -1.98
C CYS A 302 -1.96 17.87 -2.91
N LEU A 303 -2.56 17.42 -4.02
CA LEU A 303 -1.87 16.57 -5.00
C LEU A 303 -0.64 17.28 -5.61
N ALA A 304 -0.77 18.54 -6.03
CA ALA A 304 0.36 19.32 -6.54
C ALA A 304 1.45 19.51 -5.47
N ALA A 305 1.05 19.84 -4.24
CA ALA A 305 1.94 20.01 -3.10
C ALA A 305 2.72 18.73 -2.77
N MET A 306 2.10 17.56 -2.90
CA MET A 306 2.77 16.27 -2.70
C MET A 306 3.91 16.01 -3.68
N PHE A 307 3.82 16.50 -4.93
CA PHE A 307 4.91 16.40 -5.90
C PHE A 307 6.00 17.44 -5.64
N LEU A 308 5.63 18.67 -5.24
CA LEU A 308 6.61 19.65 -4.77
C LEU A 308 7.38 19.14 -3.54
N GLN A 309 6.71 18.52 -2.57
CA GLN A 309 7.36 17.91 -1.41
C GLN A 309 8.40 16.86 -1.83
N ARG A 310 8.08 16.02 -2.81
CA ARG A 310 9.02 15.02 -3.36
C ARG A 310 10.20 15.66 -4.07
N MET A 311 9.98 16.76 -4.80
CA MET A 311 11.07 17.54 -5.39
C MET A 311 11.98 18.13 -4.31
N LEU A 312 11.41 18.69 -3.23
CA LEU A 312 12.21 19.23 -2.13
C LEU A 312 13.10 18.16 -1.48
N VAL A 313 12.55 16.95 -1.26
CA VAL A 313 13.31 15.82 -0.72
C VAL A 313 14.42 15.39 -1.67
N LEU A 314 14.13 15.28 -2.97
CA LEU A 314 15.12 14.91 -3.98
C LEU A 314 16.25 15.94 -4.04
N ASP A 315 15.94 17.23 -4.01
CA ASP A 315 16.93 18.30 -3.97
C ASP A 315 17.82 18.23 -2.72
N LEU A 316 17.25 17.90 -1.54
CA LEU A 316 18.03 17.68 -0.31
C LEU A 316 18.95 16.46 -0.43
N GLU A 317 18.45 15.35 -0.99
CA GLU A 317 19.21 14.12 -1.22
C GLU A 317 20.31 14.28 -2.28
N HIS A 318 20.28 15.34 -3.09
CA HIS A 318 21.32 15.61 -4.09
C HIS A 318 22.09 16.92 -3.86
N HIS A 319 21.85 17.61 -2.74
CA HIS A 319 22.44 18.91 -2.41
C HIS A 319 22.19 19.99 -3.49
N ARG A 320 21.02 19.95 -4.14
CA ARG A 320 20.62 20.83 -5.26
C ARG A 320 19.35 21.62 -4.94
N THR A 321 19.33 22.33 -3.83
CA THR A 321 18.20 23.21 -3.46
C THR A 321 17.95 24.33 -4.48
N ASP A 322 16.72 24.82 -4.60
CA ASP A 322 16.33 25.98 -5.39
C ASP A 322 15.39 26.86 -4.53
N PRO A 323 15.78 28.11 -4.23
CA PRO A 323 14.91 29.05 -3.50
C PRO A 323 13.50 29.16 -4.09
N LYS A 324 13.36 29.05 -5.43
CA LYS A 324 12.06 29.17 -6.11
C LYS A 324 11.15 27.98 -5.80
N THR A 325 11.69 26.75 -5.84
CA THR A 325 10.94 25.54 -5.49
C THR A 325 10.46 25.59 -4.04
N LEU A 326 11.29 26.08 -3.11
CA LEU A 326 10.87 26.27 -1.72
C LEU A 326 9.71 27.26 -1.61
N VAL A 327 9.81 28.43 -2.26
CA VAL A 327 8.74 29.45 -2.22
C VAL A 327 7.44 28.89 -2.80
N LEU A 328 7.50 28.17 -3.93
CA LEU A 328 6.33 27.51 -4.52
C LEU A 328 5.66 26.53 -3.55
N TYR A 329 6.46 25.74 -2.81
CA TYR A 329 5.92 24.84 -1.79
C TYR A 329 5.32 25.61 -0.61
N LEU A 330 5.99 26.65 -0.13
CA LEU A 330 5.49 27.46 1.00
C LEU A 330 4.18 28.18 0.69
N GLU A 331 3.89 28.46 -0.58
CA GLU A 331 2.62 29.03 -1.05
C GLU A 331 1.46 28.04 -1.00
N ASN A 332 1.71 26.74 -1.16
CA ASN A 332 0.69 25.70 -1.08
C ASN A 332 1.30 24.40 -0.51
N PRO A 333 1.59 24.34 0.79
CA PRO A 333 2.18 23.15 1.40
C PRO A 333 1.14 22.02 1.52
N VAL A 334 1.60 20.80 1.80
CA VAL A 334 0.71 19.65 2.01
C VAL A 334 -0.12 19.83 3.28
N SER A 335 0.48 20.32 4.37
CA SER A 335 -0.21 20.59 5.62
C SER A 335 0.20 21.92 6.28
N SER A 336 -0.65 22.37 7.21
CA SER A 336 -0.38 23.51 8.11
C SER A 336 0.50 23.03 9.26
N ILE A 337 1.72 23.57 9.37
CA ILE A 337 2.68 23.22 10.42
C ILE A 337 2.95 24.42 11.34
N TRP A 338 3.27 24.12 12.60
CA TRP A 338 3.40 25.11 13.68
C TRP A 338 4.52 26.15 13.50
N ILE A 339 5.45 25.92 12.57
CA ILE A 339 6.56 26.85 12.27
C ILE A 339 6.14 28.02 11.37
N TYR A 340 4.93 27.98 10.81
CA TYR A 340 4.42 29.06 9.98
C TYR A 340 3.97 30.25 10.83
N SER A 341 3.95 31.44 10.25
CA SER A 341 3.41 32.63 10.93
C SER A 341 1.92 32.43 11.24
N GLU A 342 1.40 33.09 12.28
CA GLU A 342 -0.01 32.97 12.66
C GLU A 342 -0.95 33.31 11.49
N ALA A 343 -0.70 34.44 10.80
CA ALA A 343 -1.45 34.82 9.61
C ALA A 343 -1.38 33.77 8.49
N ARG A 344 -0.24 33.09 8.36
CA ARG A 344 -0.08 32.00 7.39
C ARG A 344 -0.83 30.75 7.81
N GLN A 345 -0.76 30.35 9.07
CA GLN A 345 -1.49 29.19 9.61
C GLN A 345 -3.00 29.39 9.43
N THR A 346 -3.54 30.53 9.84
CA THR A 346 -4.97 30.84 9.63
C THR A 346 -5.38 30.72 8.17
N TRP A 347 -4.57 31.27 7.25
CA TRP A 347 -4.87 31.12 5.83
C TRP A 347 -4.82 29.65 5.38
N LEU A 348 -3.85 28.87 5.84
CA LEU A 348 -3.71 27.46 5.47
C LEU A 348 -4.89 26.63 5.99
N ASP A 349 -5.29 26.85 7.23
CA ASP A 349 -6.40 26.14 7.86
C ASP A 349 -7.74 26.41 7.13
N ASP A 350 -7.91 27.61 6.56
CA ASP A 350 -9.09 27.99 5.78
C ASP A 350 -9.06 27.53 4.31
N ASN A 351 -7.86 27.31 3.72
CA ASN A 351 -7.70 27.16 2.26
C ASN A 351 -7.11 25.81 1.83
N ILE A 352 -6.56 25.01 2.75
CA ILE A 352 -5.96 23.72 2.45
C ILE A 352 -6.76 22.61 3.11
N VAL A 353 -7.01 21.56 2.32
CA VAL A 353 -7.58 20.30 2.81
C VAL A 353 -6.47 19.27 2.70
N ASP A 354 -6.02 18.73 3.84
CA ASP A 354 -5.07 17.63 3.85
C ASP A 354 -5.75 16.33 3.38
N SER A 355 -5.72 16.14 2.05
CA SER A 355 -6.18 14.93 1.37
C SER A 355 -5.00 14.03 0.99
N SER A 356 -3.84 14.18 1.65
CA SER A 356 -2.62 13.45 1.29
C SER A 356 -2.79 11.94 1.41
N TYR A 357 -3.56 11.47 2.38
CA TYR A 357 -3.91 10.05 2.52
C TYR A 357 -4.74 9.54 1.34
N VAL A 358 -5.76 10.31 0.92
CA VAL A 358 -6.64 9.95 -0.20
C VAL A 358 -5.84 9.82 -1.49
N TRP A 359 -4.97 10.80 -1.79
CA TRP A 359 -4.13 10.76 -2.98
C TRP A 359 -3.05 9.67 -2.91
N ARG A 360 -2.47 9.41 -1.74
CA ARG A 360 -1.53 8.29 -1.55
C ARG A 360 -2.19 6.95 -1.85
N ASP A 361 -3.39 6.71 -1.32
CA ASP A 361 -4.14 5.49 -1.58
C ASP A 361 -4.55 5.37 -3.05
N ALA A 362 -5.14 6.45 -3.60
CA ALA A 362 -5.63 6.46 -4.98
C ALA A 362 -4.53 6.25 -6.02
N LEU A 363 -3.32 6.77 -5.77
CA LEU A 363 -2.18 6.69 -6.69
C LEU A 363 -1.15 5.62 -6.28
N GLY A 364 -1.27 4.99 -5.12
CA GLY A 364 -0.26 4.04 -4.62
C GLY A 364 1.10 4.70 -4.34
N LEU A 365 1.12 5.97 -3.94
CA LEU A 365 2.35 6.71 -3.67
C LEU A 365 2.90 6.36 -2.28
N GLN A 366 4.21 6.08 -2.22
CA GLN A 366 4.90 5.84 -0.95
C GLN A 366 4.94 7.11 -0.10
N GLU A 367 4.90 6.92 1.21
CA GLU A 367 5.06 7.99 2.19
C GLU A 367 6.47 8.57 2.17
N VAL A 368 6.55 9.89 2.29
CA VAL A 368 7.81 10.59 2.47
C VAL A 368 8.27 10.37 3.91
N ARG A 369 9.51 9.88 4.08
CA ARG A 369 10.03 9.49 5.40
C ARG A 369 10.27 10.64 6.37
N LEU A 370 10.30 11.86 5.86
CA LEU A 370 10.69 13.06 6.60
C LEU A 370 9.45 13.83 6.98
N SER A 371 9.45 14.39 8.18
CA SER A 371 8.39 15.31 8.58
C SER A 371 8.44 16.57 7.71
N GLU A 372 7.29 17.19 7.48
CA GLU A 372 7.24 18.44 6.71
C GLU A 372 8.09 19.55 7.35
N THR A 373 8.07 19.63 8.68
CA THR A 373 8.93 20.54 9.45
C THR A 373 10.40 20.33 9.12
N ASP A 374 10.89 19.08 9.10
CA ASP A 374 12.28 18.78 8.79
C ASP A 374 12.62 19.14 7.35
N ILE A 375 11.76 18.79 6.39
CA ILE A 375 11.97 19.12 4.98
C ILE A 375 12.12 20.63 4.82
N VAL A 376 11.15 21.40 5.33
CA VAL A 376 11.10 22.85 5.14
C VAL A 376 12.26 23.54 5.84
N THR A 377 12.54 23.19 7.10
CA THR A 377 13.61 23.84 7.88
C THR A 377 15.00 23.50 7.35
N GLU A 378 15.23 22.25 6.94
CA GLU A 378 16.50 21.82 6.36
C GLU A 378 16.72 22.44 4.97
N TYR A 379 15.67 22.50 4.14
CA TYR A 379 15.74 23.15 2.83
C TYR A 379 16.03 24.64 2.95
N LEU A 380 15.34 25.35 3.84
CA LEU A 380 15.59 26.76 4.11
C LEU A 380 17.02 26.97 4.61
N THR A 381 17.51 26.12 5.51
CA THR A 381 18.90 26.16 6.01
C THR A 381 19.90 26.03 4.86
N ASN A 382 19.70 25.07 3.95
CA ASN A 382 20.56 24.87 2.79
C ASN A 382 20.49 26.04 1.80
N VAL A 383 19.31 26.62 1.58
CA VAL A 383 19.13 27.79 0.72
C VAL A 383 19.88 29.00 1.28
N LEU A 384 19.72 29.29 2.57
CA LEU A 384 20.37 30.44 3.22
C LEU A 384 21.90 30.27 3.30
N SER A 385 22.38 29.04 3.48
CA SER A 385 23.81 28.72 3.55
C SER A 385 24.57 28.98 2.24
N ARG A 386 23.88 29.14 1.09
CA ARG A 386 24.53 29.38 -0.21
C ARG A 386 25.17 30.76 -0.35
N THR A 387 24.67 31.75 0.39
CA THR A 387 25.24 33.11 0.40
C THR A 387 25.73 33.43 1.81
N PRO A 388 26.83 32.79 2.25
CA PRO A 388 27.28 32.87 3.64
C PRO A 388 27.70 34.27 4.07
N SER A 389 28.01 35.18 3.14
CA SER A 389 28.36 36.57 3.43
C SER A 389 27.19 37.46 3.82
N ARG A 390 25.95 37.05 3.51
CA ARG A 390 24.72 37.77 3.88
C ARG A 390 23.54 36.82 3.91
N ILE A 391 23.08 36.50 5.12
CA ILE A 391 21.88 35.71 5.32
C ILE A 391 20.68 36.61 5.08
N ASP A 392 19.99 36.40 3.96
CA ASP A 392 18.77 37.12 3.60
C ASP A 392 17.53 36.28 3.87
N VAL A 393 16.84 36.57 4.97
CA VAL A 393 15.56 35.94 5.31
C VAL A 393 14.35 36.70 4.78
N GLY A 394 14.54 37.87 4.19
CA GLY A 394 13.46 38.78 3.77
C GLY A 394 12.35 38.11 2.93
N PRO A 395 12.69 37.28 1.93
CA PRO A 395 11.69 36.58 1.12
C PRO A 395 10.79 35.61 1.91
N TYR A 396 11.24 35.17 3.09
CA TYR A 396 10.60 34.11 3.88
C TYR A 396 9.79 34.63 5.07
N VAL A 397 9.95 35.91 5.46
CA VAL A 397 9.30 36.53 6.62
C VAL A 397 7.78 36.38 6.61
N LYS A 398 7.14 36.40 5.44
CA LYS A 398 5.69 36.24 5.33
C LYS A 398 5.18 34.83 5.64
N TYR A 399 6.02 33.81 5.54
CA TYR A 399 5.60 32.41 5.70
C TYR A 399 5.82 31.87 7.10
N PHE A 400 6.89 32.30 7.78
CA PHE A 400 7.33 31.71 9.04
C PHE A 400 7.14 32.65 10.22
N ASP A 401 7.01 32.09 11.42
CA ASP A 401 7.08 32.90 12.62
C ASP A 401 8.51 33.46 12.83
N GLN A 402 8.58 34.62 13.49
CA GLN A 402 9.86 35.34 13.66
C GLN A 402 10.86 34.53 14.49
N LYS A 403 10.40 33.74 15.47
CA LYS A 403 11.27 32.96 16.34
C LYS A 403 11.97 31.86 15.54
N THR A 404 11.23 31.14 14.68
CA THR A 404 11.79 30.11 13.80
C THR A 404 12.78 30.69 12.81
N LEU A 405 12.46 31.80 12.14
CA LEU A 405 13.39 32.43 11.19
C LEU A 405 14.67 32.91 11.86
N ASN A 406 14.56 33.53 13.03
CA ASN A 406 15.73 33.96 13.81
C ASN A 406 16.59 32.77 14.20
N ALA A 407 15.98 31.66 14.64
CA ALA A 407 16.69 30.45 15.01
C ALA A 407 17.45 29.84 13.82
N ILE A 408 16.81 29.75 12.65
CA ILE A 408 17.44 29.22 11.42
C ILE A 408 18.57 30.15 10.96
N SER A 409 18.31 31.46 10.87
CA SER A 409 19.31 32.46 10.47
C SER A 409 20.52 32.46 11.40
N TYR A 410 20.30 32.37 12.72
CA TYR A 410 21.37 32.31 13.71
C TYR A 410 22.21 31.05 13.53
N ARG A 411 21.58 29.88 13.34
CA ARG A 411 22.27 28.61 13.09
C ARG A 411 23.13 28.69 11.84
N VAL A 412 22.57 29.15 10.72
CA VAL A 412 23.28 29.32 9.45
C VAL A 412 24.48 30.27 9.63
N GLY A 413 24.30 31.40 10.30
CA GLY A 413 25.37 32.37 10.53
C GLY A 413 26.49 31.84 11.40
N LEU A 414 26.14 31.11 12.46
CA LEU A 414 27.14 30.47 13.32
C LEU A 414 27.96 29.44 12.55
N PHE A 415 27.31 28.59 11.73
CA PHE A 415 28.02 27.60 10.91
C PHE A 415 28.85 28.23 9.79
N ALA A 416 28.44 29.39 9.27
CA ALA A 416 29.21 30.17 8.30
C ALA A 416 30.36 30.98 8.94
N GLY A 417 30.51 30.96 10.27
CA GLY A 417 31.53 31.71 11.00
C GLY A 417 31.26 33.22 11.08
N LEU A 418 30.01 33.65 10.90
CA LEU A 418 29.60 35.03 11.07
C LEU A 418 29.50 35.39 12.56
N ASP A 419 29.78 36.66 12.88
CA ASP A 419 29.53 37.20 14.21
C ASP A 419 28.03 37.42 14.41
N VAL A 420 27.39 36.45 15.08
CA VAL A 420 25.94 36.44 15.32
C VAL A 420 25.65 36.65 16.81
N SER A 421 24.80 37.62 17.12
CA SER A 421 24.43 37.92 18.51
C SER A 421 23.47 36.85 19.08
N PRO A 422 23.81 36.19 20.21
CA PRO A 422 22.91 35.21 20.85
C PRO A 422 21.57 35.79 21.28
N ALA A 423 21.52 37.09 21.59
CA ALA A 423 20.30 37.80 22.01
C ALA A 423 19.24 37.89 20.89
N ALA A 424 19.67 37.84 19.62
CA ALA A 424 18.78 37.88 18.45
C ALA A 424 18.43 36.48 17.92
N SER A 425 18.89 35.41 18.58
CA SER A 425 18.80 34.04 18.05
C SER A 425 17.39 33.45 18.06
N GLY A 426 16.48 33.94 18.90
CA GLY A 426 15.17 33.29 19.13
C GLY A 426 15.27 31.93 19.84
N LEU A 427 16.46 31.52 20.27
CA LEU A 427 16.74 30.29 21.00
C LEU A 427 16.75 30.56 22.52
N SER A 428 16.33 29.58 23.31
CA SER A 428 16.51 29.59 24.77
C SER A 428 17.98 29.41 25.17
N ALA A 429 18.31 29.76 26.40
CA ALA A 429 19.66 29.58 26.94
C ALA A 429 20.16 28.13 26.84
N GLY A 430 19.28 27.16 27.14
CA GLY A 430 19.60 25.73 27.02
C GLY A 430 19.81 25.29 25.57
N GLU A 431 19.03 25.83 24.62
CA GLU A 431 19.23 25.55 23.18
C GLU A 431 20.54 26.14 22.67
N LEU A 432 20.94 27.33 23.13
CA LEU A 432 22.22 27.95 22.80
C LEU A 432 23.40 27.14 23.35
N GLU A 433 23.33 26.75 24.63
CA GLU A 433 24.34 25.91 25.26
C GLU A 433 24.46 24.56 24.56
N HIS A 434 23.33 23.89 24.30
CA HIS A 434 23.32 22.64 23.54
C HIS A 434 23.90 22.85 22.14
N LEU A 435 23.54 23.93 21.45
CA LEU A 435 24.07 24.20 20.11
C LEU A 435 25.58 24.49 20.13
N GLN A 436 26.12 25.12 21.17
CA GLN A 436 27.56 25.36 21.28
C GLN A 436 28.34 24.11 21.68
N CYS A 437 27.80 23.31 22.61
CA CYS A 437 28.52 22.19 23.24
C CYS A 437 28.26 20.84 22.56
N ALA A 438 27.17 20.68 21.80
CA ALA A 438 26.82 19.39 21.21
C ALA A 438 27.91 18.90 20.25
N LYS A 439 28.34 17.66 20.46
CA LYS A 439 29.15 16.90 19.51
C LYS A 439 28.20 16.26 18.51
N ARG A 440 28.38 16.55 17.23
CA ARG A 440 27.53 15.99 16.15
C ARG A 440 28.40 15.30 15.12
N LEU A 441 28.00 14.09 14.78
CA LEU A 441 28.56 13.29 13.71
C LEU A 441 27.39 12.75 12.88
N THR A 442 27.21 13.25 11.68
CA THR A 442 26.12 12.82 10.79
C THR A 442 26.65 12.60 9.39
N PHE A 443 26.27 11.50 8.74
CA PHE A 443 26.49 11.39 7.29
C PHE A 443 25.67 12.47 6.60
N ALA A 444 26.29 13.15 5.64
CA ALA A 444 25.57 14.08 4.81
C ALA A 444 24.43 13.35 4.09
N ARG A 445 23.27 13.99 3.99
CA ARG A 445 22.08 13.37 3.40
C ARG A 445 22.25 12.95 1.96
N TRP A 446 23.11 13.66 1.23
CA TRP A 446 23.43 13.37 -0.15
C TRP A 446 24.44 12.23 -0.34
N CYS A 447 24.84 11.56 0.75
CA CYS A 447 25.58 10.32 0.63
C CYS A 447 24.72 9.26 -0.07
N ARG A 448 25.24 8.72 -1.16
CA ARG A 448 24.60 7.62 -1.88
C ARG A 448 24.48 6.41 -0.96
N ARG A 449 23.33 5.74 -0.99
CA ARG A 449 23.04 4.58 -0.12
C ARG A 449 23.27 3.23 -0.80
N SER A 450 23.44 3.22 -2.12
CA SER A 450 23.63 2.02 -2.92
C SER A 450 24.70 2.27 -3.97
N PHE A 451 25.61 1.31 -4.12
CA PHE A 451 26.74 1.37 -5.05
C PHE A 451 26.76 0.09 -5.87
N SER A 452 27.20 0.16 -7.12
CA SER A 452 27.48 -1.04 -7.90
C SER A 452 28.74 -1.76 -7.37
N PRO A 453 28.91 -3.07 -7.63
CA PRO A 453 30.02 -3.85 -7.06
C PRO A 453 31.41 -3.26 -7.30
N ASP A 454 31.62 -2.64 -8.46
CA ASP A 454 32.91 -2.06 -8.87
C ASP A 454 32.95 -0.52 -8.72
N GLU A 455 31.92 0.08 -8.14
CA GLU A 455 31.84 1.52 -7.96
C GLU A 455 32.62 1.96 -6.71
N SER A 456 33.43 3.02 -6.83
CA SER A 456 34.11 3.62 -5.68
C SER A 456 33.08 4.23 -4.72
N VAL A 457 33.16 3.84 -3.44
CA VAL A 457 32.29 4.36 -2.38
C VAL A 457 32.87 5.64 -1.79
N GLU A 458 32.12 6.74 -1.87
CA GLU A 458 32.44 8.00 -1.21
C GLU A 458 31.31 8.38 -0.24
N LEU A 459 31.68 8.70 1.00
CA LEU A 459 30.75 9.12 2.05
C LEU A 459 31.25 10.45 2.63
N THR A 460 30.36 11.43 2.70
CA THR A 460 30.62 12.73 3.33
C THR A 460 30.12 12.72 4.78
N LEU A 461 30.95 13.13 5.72
CA LEU A 461 30.60 13.26 7.13
C LEU A 461 30.59 14.73 7.54
N GLU A 462 29.47 15.15 8.13
CA GLU A 462 29.33 16.44 8.80
C GLU A 462 29.75 16.29 10.26
N VAL A 463 30.74 17.08 10.66
CA VAL A 463 31.39 16.95 11.97
C VAL A 463 31.32 18.28 12.71
N LYS A 464 30.90 18.25 13.97
CA LYS A 464 30.89 19.41 14.87
C LYS A 464 31.46 19.06 16.23
N ASN A 465 32.39 19.88 16.73
CA ASN A 465 33.00 19.74 18.06
C ASN A 465 33.66 18.36 18.33
N ILE A 466 34.19 17.72 17.30
CA ILE A 466 34.90 16.44 17.38
C ILE A 466 36.32 16.66 16.86
N SER A 467 37.31 16.50 17.74
CA SER A 467 38.72 16.70 17.43
C SER A 467 39.41 15.48 16.82
N GLN A 468 38.87 14.28 17.06
CA GLN A 468 39.41 13.02 16.55
C GLN A 468 38.26 12.13 16.08
N LEU A 469 38.39 11.61 14.86
CA LEU A 469 37.45 10.67 14.25
C LEU A 469 38.16 9.34 14.01
N SER A 470 37.65 8.25 14.59
CA SER A 470 38.10 6.89 14.30
C SER A 470 37.08 6.22 13.39
N VAL A 471 37.51 5.82 12.19
CA VAL A 471 36.66 5.12 11.22
C VAL A 471 37.03 3.64 11.24
N ARG A 472 36.06 2.80 11.57
CA ARG A 472 36.18 1.33 11.48
C ARG A 472 35.22 0.86 10.40
N VAL A 473 35.76 0.24 9.35
CA VAL A 473 34.97 -0.35 8.28
C VAL A 473 34.75 -1.81 8.61
N PHE A 474 33.49 -2.22 8.70
CA PHE A 474 33.10 -3.59 8.91
C PHE A 474 32.45 -4.12 7.64
N GLU A 475 32.91 -5.26 7.17
CA GLU A 475 32.22 -6.02 6.14
C GLU A 475 31.26 -7.00 6.82
N ILE A 476 29.97 -6.90 6.50
CA ILE A 476 29.03 -7.96 6.86
C ILE A 476 29.10 -9.00 5.75
N HIS A 477 29.75 -10.13 6.01
CA HIS A 477 29.65 -11.29 5.14
C HIS A 477 28.21 -11.82 5.20
N THR A 478 27.38 -11.33 4.29
CA THR A 478 25.97 -11.68 4.17
C THR A 478 25.79 -13.18 4.04
N GLU A 479 26.69 -13.89 3.34
CA GLU A 479 26.66 -15.36 3.27
C GLU A 479 26.83 -16.02 4.64
N ASN A 480 27.74 -15.54 5.50
CA ASN A 480 27.89 -16.08 6.86
C ASN A 480 26.74 -15.67 7.77
N TYR A 481 26.17 -14.48 7.56
CA TYR A 481 24.95 -14.04 8.24
C TYR A 481 23.77 -14.94 7.87
N TYR A 482 23.51 -15.18 6.59
CA TYR A 482 22.45 -16.07 6.12
C TYR A 482 22.75 -17.56 6.39
N ARG A 483 24.00 -18.01 6.36
CA ARG A 483 24.34 -19.37 6.76
C ARG A 483 24.12 -19.61 8.25
N ARG A 484 24.21 -18.54 9.06
CA ARG A 484 23.98 -18.59 10.51
C ARG A 484 22.52 -18.29 10.92
N PHE A 485 21.77 -17.55 10.11
CA PHE A 485 20.44 -17.02 10.45
C PHE A 485 19.37 -17.16 9.34
N GLY A 486 19.70 -17.70 8.17
CA GLY A 486 18.97 -17.53 6.90
C GLY A 486 18.31 -18.78 6.32
N GLU A 487 17.62 -19.58 7.15
CA GLU A 487 16.48 -20.36 6.65
C GLU A 487 15.17 -19.70 7.11
N GLY A 488 14.94 -18.44 6.72
CA GLY A 488 13.69 -17.73 6.99
C GLY A 488 13.75 -16.26 6.57
N ASP A 489 12.70 -15.77 5.91
CA ASP A 489 12.61 -14.45 5.28
C ASP A 489 12.89 -13.27 6.22
N ILE A 490 13.54 -12.25 5.65
CA ILE A 490 14.15 -11.10 6.34
C ILE A 490 13.09 -10.08 6.79
N VAL A 491 13.12 -9.73 8.08
CA VAL A 491 12.62 -8.43 8.59
C VAL A 491 13.83 -7.53 8.89
N VAL A 492 13.92 -6.39 8.20
CA VAL A 492 14.94 -5.36 8.46
C VAL A 492 14.58 -4.62 9.75
N GLY A 493 15.21 -5.00 10.86
CA GLY A 493 15.18 -4.25 12.12
C GLY A 493 16.25 -3.15 12.14
N VAL A 494 15.84 -1.92 12.39
CA VAL A 494 16.73 -0.80 12.70
C VAL A 494 17.39 -1.07 14.06
N CYS A 495 18.71 -1.18 14.11
CA CYS A 495 19.46 -1.31 15.35
C CYS A 495 19.50 0.05 16.06
N GLU A 496 18.62 0.25 17.04
CA GLU A 496 18.86 1.20 18.14
C GLU A 496 19.49 0.41 19.30
N GLY A 497 20.81 0.58 19.49
CA GLY A 497 21.52 0.06 20.65
C GLY A 497 21.69 1.14 21.71
N PRO A 498 21.37 0.89 22.99
CA PRO A 498 21.65 1.84 24.07
C PRO A 498 23.16 1.88 24.36
N CYS A 499 23.67 3.07 24.67
CA CYS A 499 25.03 3.30 25.15
C CYS A 499 25.27 2.53 26.44
N ALA A 500 26.24 1.60 26.43
CA ALA A 500 26.79 1.03 27.66
C ALA A 500 27.85 1.99 28.21
N GLU A 501 27.67 2.39 29.47
CA GLU A 501 28.69 3.09 30.26
C GLU A 501 29.90 2.19 30.50
N PRO A 502 31.13 2.74 30.64
CA PRO A 502 32.31 1.94 30.94
C PRO A 502 32.35 1.62 32.44
N ASP A 503 32.30 0.32 32.75
CA ASP A 503 32.62 -0.20 34.08
C ASP A 503 34.04 0.21 34.48
N GLY A 504 34.14 0.90 35.61
CA GLY A 504 35.39 1.17 36.29
C GLY A 504 36.01 -0.14 36.78
N GLY A 505 37.29 -0.33 36.48
CA GLY A 505 38.09 -1.34 37.15
C GLY A 505 38.29 -0.97 38.61
N ASP A 506 38.37 -2.00 39.45
CA ASP A 506 39.32 -2.04 40.55
C ASP A 506 39.74 -3.49 40.83
N ASP A 507 41.02 -3.58 41.16
CA ASP A 507 41.87 -4.73 41.43
C ASP A 507 41.31 -5.82 42.36
N VAL A 508 41.55 -7.09 42.01
CA VAL A 508 42.39 -8.11 42.68
C VAL A 508 42.12 -9.50 42.09
#